data_AF-A0A6I2X8M4-F1
#
_entry.id   AF-A0A6I2X8M4-F1
#
_cell.length_a   1.000
_cell.length_b   1.000
_cell.length_c   1.000
_cell.angle_alpha   90.00
_cell.angle_beta   90.00
_cell.angle_gamma   90.00
#
_symmetry.space_group_name_H-M   'P 1'
#
loop_
_entity.id
_entity.type
_entity.pdbx_description
1 polymer ?
#
loop_
_entity_poly.entity_id
_entity_poly.type
_entity_poly.pdbx_seq_one_letter_code
_entity_poly.pdbx_strand_id
1 'polypeptide(L)' 'MAKSKAALASAAARRAKAIALIESGKVHSQSDLVELLNHSGFEVTQATASRDLEEIGAVKSRNKKGEIT' A
#
# COMPACT_ATOMS: atom_id res chain seq x y z
N MET A 1 8.62 24.10 13.82
CA MET A 1 7.22 23.73 13.48
C MET A 1 7.14 22.21 13.43
N ALA A 2 6.46 21.61 14.40
CA ALA A 2 6.63 20.21 14.80
C ALA A 2 5.90 19.23 13.85
N LYS A 3 6.66 18.31 13.22
CA LYS A 3 6.13 17.10 12.56
C LYS A 3 5.70 16.10 13.64
N SER A 4 4.51 16.28 14.21
CA SER A 4 4.01 15.47 15.32
C SER A 4 2.66 14.84 15.00
N LYS A 5 2.64 13.84 14.09
CA LYS A 5 1.57 12.80 14.07
C LYS A 5 1.87 11.57 13.19
N ALA A 6 2.82 11.63 12.27
CA ALA A 6 3.14 10.50 11.38
C ALA A 6 3.84 9.32 12.09
N ALA A 7 4.49 9.56 13.24
CA ALA A 7 5.35 8.59 13.91
C ALA A 7 4.62 7.45 14.67
N LEU A 8 3.28 7.34 14.59
CA LEU A 8 2.52 6.28 15.27
C LEU A 8 1.37 5.73 14.42
N ALA A 9 1.43 5.88 13.10
CA ALA A 9 0.56 5.13 12.22
C ALA A 9 1.02 3.65 12.24
N SER A 10 0.36 2.84 13.08
CA SER A 10 0.76 1.46 13.31
C SER A 10 0.78 0.67 12.00
N ALA A 11 1.62 -0.36 11.94
CA ALA A 11 1.68 -1.23 10.76
C ALA A 11 0.32 -1.83 10.41
N ALA A 12 -0.52 -2.10 11.42
CA ALA A 12 -1.90 -2.51 11.25
C ALA A 12 -2.77 -1.44 10.56
N ALA A 13 -2.69 -0.18 11.00
CA ALA A 13 -3.44 0.92 10.38
C ALA A 13 -3.02 1.16 8.93
N ARG A 14 -1.71 1.05 8.66
CA ARG A 14 -1.16 1.16 7.30
C ARG A 14 -1.66 0.04 6.40
N ARG A 15 -1.64 -1.21 6.87
CA ARG A 15 -2.14 -2.37 6.11
C ARG A 15 -3.64 -2.28 5.86
N ALA A 16 -4.43 -1.86 6.85
CA ALA A 16 -5.85 -1.60 6.65
C ALA A 16 -6.11 -0.55 5.55
N LYS A 17 -5.31 0.53 5.53
CA LYS A 17 -5.39 1.53 4.45
C LYS A 17 -4.95 0.96 3.10
N ALA A 18 -3.89 0.15 3.07
CA ALA A 18 -3.42 -0.51 1.85
C ALA A 18 -4.51 -1.43 1.25
N ILE A 19 -5.19 -2.23 2.08
CA ILE A 19 -6.31 -3.08 1.65
C ILE A 19 -7.40 -2.23 0.99
N ALA A 20 -7.85 -1.16 1.65
CA ALA A 20 -8.89 -0.29 1.09
C ALA A 20 -8.49 0.37 -0.24
N LEU A 21 -7.20 0.70 -0.41
CA LEU A 21 -6.69 1.25 -1.68
C LEU A 21 -6.67 0.20 -2.79
N ILE A 22 -6.27 -1.03 -2.47
CA ILE A 22 -6.26 -2.17 -3.40
C ILE A 22 -7.70 -2.51 -3.84
N GLU A 23 -8.64 -2.61 -2.90
CA GLU A 23 -10.05 -2.88 -3.17
C GLU A 23 -10.71 -1.78 -4.02
N SER A 24 -10.25 -0.54 -3.88
CA SER A 24 -10.71 0.58 -4.72
C SER A 24 -10.20 0.53 -6.17
N GLY A 25 -9.32 -0.42 -6.51
CA GLY A 25 -8.77 -0.60 -7.85
C GLY A 25 -7.74 0.45 -8.27
N LYS A 26 -7.26 1.28 -7.33
CA LYS A 26 -6.30 2.38 -7.59
C LYS A 26 -4.83 1.96 -7.56
N VAL A 27 -4.56 0.76 -7.06
CA VAL A 27 -3.19 0.25 -6.89
C VAL A 27 -2.89 -0.71 -8.05
N HIS A 28 -2.05 -0.27 -8.98
CA HIS A 28 -1.59 -1.09 -10.12
C HIS A 28 -0.13 -1.54 -9.96
N SER A 29 0.62 -0.85 -9.09
CA SER A 29 2.01 -1.17 -8.77
C SER A 29 2.33 -0.95 -7.28
N GLN A 30 3.49 -1.46 -6.84
CA GLN A 30 4.00 -1.17 -5.49
C GLN A 30 4.30 0.33 -5.31
N SER A 31 4.77 1.01 -6.36
CA SER A 31 5.03 2.45 -6.34
C SER A 31 3.73 3.24 -6.15
N ASP A 32 2.64 2.82 -6.79
CA ASP A 32 1.32 3.45 -6.61
C ASP A 32 0.87 3.34 -5.15
N LEU A 33 1.08 2.17 -4.54
CA LEU A 33 0.74 1.97 -3.14
C LEU A 33 1.56 2.90 -2.23
N VAL A 34 2.86 3.06 -2.49
CA VAL A 34 3.73 3.98 -1.76
C VAL A 34 3.21 5.41 -1.87
N GLU A 35 2.91 5.88 -3.08
CA GLU A 35 2.39 7.23 -3.32
C GLU A 35 1.06 7.45 -2.60
N LEU A 36 0.12 6.53 -2.74
CA LEU A 36 -1.22 6.64 -2.14
C LEU A 36 -1.18 6.59 -0.59
N LEU A 37 -0.28 5.79 -0.02
CA LEU A 37 -0.06 5.73 1.42
C LEU A 37 0.60 7.02 1.93
N ASN A 38 1.59 7.56 1.22
CA ASN A 38 2.21 8.86 1.54
C ASN A 38 1.18 9.99 1.50
N HIS A 39 0.33 10.05 0.47
CA HIS A 39 -0.79 11.00 0.39
C HIS A 39 -1.82 10.82 1.52
N SER A 40 -1.94 9.61 2.05
CA SER A 40 -2.81 9.30 3.19
C SER A 40 -2.16 9.57 4.55
N GLY A 41 -0.94 10.14 4.57
CA GLY A 41 -0.21 10.49 5.78
C GLY A 41 0.66 9.38 6.37
N PHE A 42 0.88 8.28 5.64
CA PHE A 42 1.80 7.20 6.02
C PHE A 42 3.12 7.38 5.29
N GLU A 43 4.20 7.75 6.01
CA GLU A 43 5.54 7.78 5.44
C GLU A 43 6.04 6.34 5.23
N VAL A 44 6.08 5.90 3.96
CA VAL A 44 6.43 4.51 3.61
C VAL A 44 7.44 4.46 2.47
N THR A 45 8.26 3.41 2.49
CA THR A 45 9.18 3.08 1.40
C THR A 45 8.61 1.96 0.55
N GLN A 46 9.20 1.74 -0.63
CA GLN A 46 8.88 0.58 -1.46
C GLN A 46 9.08 -0.75 -0.71
N ALA A 47 10.14 -0.88 0.10
CA ALA A 47 10.38 -2.09 0.89
C ALA A 47 9.30 -2.31 1.95
N THR A 48 8.81 -1.24 2.58
CA THR A 48 7.69 -1.29 3.53
C THR A 48 6.40 -1.73 2.84
N ALA A 49 6.06 -1.10 1.71
CA ALA A 49 4.87 -1.44 0.94
C ALA A 49 4.92 -2.87 0.39
N SER A 50 6.09 -3.37 -0.03
CA SER A 50 6.27 -4.77 -0.45
C SER A 50 5.93 -5.74 0.69
N ARG A 51 6.51 -5.51 1.88
CA ARG A 51 6.23 -6.35 3.05
C ARG A 51 4.76 -6.30 3.46
N ASP A 52 4.13 -5.14 3.40
CA ASP A 52 2.69 -5.04 3.69
C ASP A 52 1.85 -5.82 2.70
N LEU A 53 2.16 -5.73 1.39
CA LEU A 53 1.48 -6.50 0.35
C LEU A 53 1.65 -8.01 0.57
N GLU A 54 2.86 -8.44 0.94
CA GLU A 54 3.17 -9.84 1.27
C GLU A 54 2.37 -10.30 2.51
N GLU A 55 2.35 -9.51 3.58
CA GLU A 55 1.61 -9.82 4.81
C GLU A 55 0.09 -9.81 4.62
N ILE A 56 -0.42 -8.94 3.74
CA ILE A 56 -1.85 -8.91 3.36
C ILE A 56 -2.20 -10.13 2.48
N GLY A 57 -1.21 -10.78 1.85
CA GLY A 57 -1.46 -11.79 0.84
C GLY A 57 -2.01 -11.19 -0.45
N ALA A 58 -1.69 -9.92 -0.73
CA ALA A 58 -2.05 -9.23 -1.96
C ALA A 58 -1.26 -9.82 -3.12
N VAL A 59 -1.70 -10.97 -3.62
CA VAL A 59 -1.20 -11.54 -4.87
C VAL A 59 -1.58 -10.59 -5.99
N LYS A 60 -0.67 -10.37 -6.94
CA LYS A 60 -1.01 -9.73 -8.23
C LYS A 60 -2.19 -10.51 -8.80
N SER A 61 -3.40 -9.99 -8.61
CA SER A 61 -4.57 -10.58 -9.22
C SER A 61 -4.36 -10.41 -10.70
N ARG A 62 -4.03 -11.52 -11.37
CA ARG A 62 -4.30 -11.66 -12.79
C ARG A 62 -5.81 -11.48 -12.91
N ASN A 63 -6.21 -10.25 -13.17
CA ASN A 63 -7.42 -9.93 -13.90
C ASN A 63 -7.62 -11.03 -14.96
N LYS A 64 -8.86 -11.49 -15.13
CA LYS A 64 -9.30 -12.67 -15.91
C LYS A 64 -8.82 -12.77 -17.37
N LYS A 65 -7.88 -11.94 -17.81
CA LYS A 65 -7.27 -11.88 -19.12
C LYS A 65 -5.86 -12.49 -19.22
N GLY A 66 -5.23 -12.92 -18.13
CA GLY A 66 -4.09 -13.86 -18.17
C GLY A 66 -2.87 -13.50 -19.05
N GLU A 67 -2.75 -12.28 -19.56
CA GLU A 67 -1.60 -11.87 -20.36
C GLU A 67 -0.49 -11.38 -19.42
N ILE A 68 0.45 -12.29 -19.15
CA ILE A 68 1.81 -11.91 -18.81
C ILE A 68 2.53 -11.62 -20.12
N THR A 69 3.11 -10.43 -20.24
CA THR A 69 4.25 -10.20 -21.13
C THR A 69 5.43 -9.86 -20.27
#